data_AF-A0A834WUI8-F1
#
_entry.id   AF-A0A834WUI8-F1
#
_cell.length_a   1.000
_cell.length_b   1.000
_cell.length_c   1.000
_cell.angle_alpha   90.00
_cell.angle_beta   90.00
_cell.angle_gamma   90.00
#
_symmetry.space_group_name_H-M   'P 1'
#
loop_
_entity.id
_entity.type
_entity.pdbx_description
1 polymer ?
#
loop_
_entity_poly.entity_id
_entity_poly.type
_entity_poly.pdbx_seq_one_letter_code
_entity_poly.pdbx_strand_id
1 'polypeptide(L)'
;MVKRMMRILRLDNRPIDVTPEDWNWLVEHYSSDTFKVASERNKRNRAKQVIRHTSGPRSFAEVEELTRDPATGEKATPDAVWEIQHTHKTNGGRVWLDPKSKEIHGRLKELVSQQKDNQHPLTGDEILESVLGEKSGYVRGKGYGKKPITKRARQQIDVEASVSSAIEVIRDRMQAEFDRKVQEDRADYEGKIQDERDNYEHKLQEEHNEL
;
A
#
# COMPACT_ATOMS: atom_id res chain seq x y z
N MET A 1 41.87 -31.48 24.43
CA MET A 1 42.27 -32.61 23.55
C MET A 1 41.34 -32.75 22.33
N VAL A 2 40.02 -32.83 22.51
CA VAL A 2 39.03 -33.06 21.42
C VAL A 2 39.02 -31.98 20.32
N LYS A 3 39.05 -30.68 20.68
CA LYS A 3 39.06 -29.57 19.70
C LYS A 3 40.28 -29.61 18.76
N ARG A 4 41.45 -30.02 19.27
CA ARG A 4 42.70 -30.11 18.49
C ARG A 4 42.66 -31.31 17.52
N MET A 5 42.16 -32.45 17.98
CA MET A 5 41.97 -33.66 17.14
C MET A 5 40.99 -33.39 15.98
N MET A 6 39.86 -32.75 16.27
CA MET A 6 38.85 -32.41 15.26
C MET A 6 39.31 -31.33 14.26
N ARG A 7 40.33 -30.54 14.60
CA ARG A 7 40.93 -29.57 13.66
C ARG A 7 41.80 -30.31 12.64
N ILE A 8 42.66 -31.22 13.13
CA ILE A 8 43.57 -32.01 12.28
C ILE A 8 42.78 -32.81 11.25
N LEU A 9 41.75 -33.55 11.70
CA LEU A 9 40.86 -34.31 10.81
C LEU A 9 40.17 -33.45 9.73
N ARG A 10 39.92 -32.16 10.00
CA ARG A 10 39.32 -31.26 9.00
C ARG A 10 40.31 -30.76 7.98
N LEU A 11 41.56 -30.51 8.40
CA LEU A 11 42.62 -30.07 7.49
C LEU A 11 42.97 -31.15 6.46
N ASP A 12 42.91 -32.43 6.87
CA ASP A 12 43.21 -33.57 5.99
C ASP A 12 42.16 -33.81 4.89
N ASN A 13 40.95 -33.26 5.05
CA ASN A 13 39.85 -33.43 4.09
C ASN A 13 39.73 -32.25 3.10
N ARG A 14 40.86 -31.84 2.52
CA ARG A 14 40.91 -30.73 1.56
C ARG A 14 40.40 -31.16 0.16
N PRO A 15 39.48 -30.42 -0.47
CA PRO A 15 39.14 -30.61 -1.89
C PRO A 15 40.34 -30.37 -2.82
N ILE A 16 40.37 -31.05 -3.97
CA ILE A 16 41.50 -30.96 -4.92
C ILE A 16 41.63 -29.58 -5.59
N ASP A 17 40.51 -28.88 -5.70
CA ASP A 17 40.35 -27.57 -6.35
C ASP A 17 40.58 -26.38 -5.39
N VAL A 18 40.90 -26.64 -4.12
CA VAL A 18 41.14 -25.60 -3.11
C VAL A 18 42.61 -25.62 -2.67
N THR A 19 43.22 -24.44 -2.62
CA THR A 19 44.61 -24.31 -2.18
C THR A 19 44.76 -24.70 -0.69
N PRO A 20 45.91 -25.25 -0.27
CA PRO A 20 46.16 -25.53 1.14
C PRO A 20 45.95 -24.31 2.04
N GLU A 21 46.35 -23.13 1.57
CA GLU A 21 46.25 -21.86 2.29
C GLU A 21 44.78 -21.47 2.52
N ASP A 22 43.97 -21.49 1.46
CA ASP A 22 42.53 -21.18 1.56
C ASP A 22 41.81 -22.20 2.43
N TRP A 23 42.16 -23.49 2.33
CA TRP A 23 41.56 -24.53 3.15
C TRP A 23 41.87 -24.37 4.64
N ASN A 24 43.14 -24.07 4.98
CA ASN A 24 43.54 -23.76 6.35
C ASN A 24 42.74 -22.59 6.89
N TRP A 25 42.60 -21.52 6.11
CA TRP A 25 41.81 -20.35 6.49
C TRP A 25 40.33 -20.69 6.70
N LEU A 26 39.70 -21.44 5.80
CA LEU A 26 38.29 -21.84 5.92
C LEU A 26 38.06 -22.68 7.19
N VAL A 27 38.94 -23.65 7.46
CA VAL A 27 38.84 -24.48 8.66
C VAL A 27 39.01 -23.64 9.92
N GLU A 28 39.94 -22.69 9.95
CA GLU A 28 40.12 -21.74 11.07
C GLU A 28 38.86 -20.87 11.25
N HIS A 29 38.39 -20.23 10.16
CA HIS A 29 37.25 -19.32 10.16
C HIS A 29 35.97 -19.99 10.66
N TYR A 30 35.58 -21.12 10.07
CA TYR A 30 34.35 -21.84 10.45
C TYR A 30 34.48 -22.57 11.80
N SER A 31 35.70 -22.83 12.28
CA SER A 31 35.92 -23.40 13.62
C SER A 31 35.95 -22.34 14.73
N SER A 32 36.07 -21.06 14.38
CA SER A 32 36.09 -19.96 15.34
C SER A 32 34.80 -19.91 16.18
N ASP A 33 34.93 -19.51 17.44
CA ASP A 33 33.78 -19.40 18.33
C ASP A 33 32.85 -18.24 17.90
N THR A 34 33.40 -17.17 17.32
CA THR A 34 32.64 -16.05 16.75
C THR A 34 31.72 -16.53 15.62
N PHE A 35 32.23 -17.33 14.68
CA PHE A 35 31.43 -17.90 13.60
C PHE A 35 30.35 -18.84 14.15
N LYS A 36 30.70 -19.74 15.08
CA LYS A 36 29.73 -20.69 15.66
C LYS A 36 28.58 -20.00 16.38
N VAL A 37 28.87 -18.96 17.18
CA VAL A 37 27.84 -18.16 17.85
C VAL A 37 26.93 -17.47 16.83
N ALA A 38 27.51 -16.88 15.78
CA ALA A 38 26.73 -16.27 14.71
C ALA A 38 25.88 -17.31 13.95
N SER A 39 26.44 -18.49 13.65
CA SER A 39 25.76 -19.59 12.98
C SER A 39 24.57 -20.13 13.79
N GLU A 40 24.76 -20.39 15.09
CA GLU A 40 23.68 -20.85 15.97
C GLU A 40 22.58 -19.78 16.16
N ARG A 41 22.96 -18.50 16.21
CA ARG A 41 21.99 -17.40 16.18
C ARG A 41 21.20 -17.39 14.86
N ASN A 42 21.88 -17.52 13.73
CA ASN A 42 21.26 -17.54 12.41
C ASN A 42 20.34 -18.75 12.22
N LYS A 43 20.73 -19.93 12.72
CA LYS A 43 19.91 -21.15 12.74
C LYS A 43 18.62 -20.94 13.54
N ARG A 44 18.72 -20.39 14.74
CA ARG A 44 17.54 -20.04 15.57
C ARG A 44 16.66 -18.99 14.89
N ASN A 45 17.24 -17.98 14.25
CA ASN A 45 16.49 -16.97 13.51
C ASN A 45 15.77 -17.58 12.29
N ARG A 46 16.43 -18.47 11.56
CA ARG A 46 15.85 -19.19 10.42
C ARG A 46 14.70 -20.10 10.85
N ALA A 47 14.80 -20.72 12.02
CA ALA A 47 13.71 -21.54 12.58
C ALA A 47 12.44 -20.71 12.89
N LYS A 48 12.57 -19.40 13.14
CA LYS A 48 11.43 -18.48 13.34
C LYS A 48 10.80 -18.00 12.04
N GLN A 49 11.37 -18.34 10.88
CA GLN A 49 10.86 -17.90 9.59
C GLN A 49 9.61 -18.71 9.21
N VAL A 50 8.45 -18.08 9.38
CA VAL A 50 7.14 -18.67 9.09
C VAL A 50 6.68 -18.51 7.64
N ILE A 51 7.23 -17.52 6.92
CA ILE A 51 6.87 -17.20 5.53
C ILE A 51 8.03 -17.62 4.62
N ARG A 52 7.72 -18.44 3.61
CA ARG A 52 8.68 -18.96 2.62
C ARG A 52 8.49 -18.25 1.28
N HIS A 53 9.59 -18.07 0.56
CA HIS A 53 9.65 -17.38 -0.72
C HIS A 53 10.41 -18.23 -1.75
N THR A 54 9.98 -18.21 -3.02
CA THR A 54 10.57 -19.03 -4.12
C THR A 54 11.15 -18.25 -5.28
N SER A 55 11.06 -16.91 -5.33
CA SER A 55 11.56 -16.12 -6.47
C SER A 55 13.09 -15.98 -6.54
N GLY A 56 13.83 -16.80 -5.80
CA GLY A 56 15.29 -16.77 -5.77
C GLY A 56 15.82 -15.40 -5.31
N PRO A 57 16.79 -14.79 -6.04
CA PRO A 57 17.36 -13.49 -5.69
C PRO A 57 16.42 -12.31 -6.02
N ARG A 58 15.30 -12.55 -6.72
CA ARG A 58 14.42 -11.48 -7.17
C ARG A 58 13.67 -10.85 -6.02
N SER A 59 13.70 -9.52 -5.98
CA SER A 59 12.94 -8.74 -4.99
C SER A 59 11.46 -8.64 -5.34
N PHE A 60 10.62 -8.23 -4.40
CA PHE A 60 9.20 -7.95 -4.69
C PHE A 60 9.02 -6.86 -5.75
N ALA A 61 9.84 -5.80 -5.69
CA ALA A 61 9.79 -4.72 -6.67
C ALA A 61 10.17 -5.22 -8.08
N GLU A 62 11.18 -6.07 -8.18
CA GLU A 62 11.58 -6.67 -9.45
C GLU A 62 10.49 -7.59 -10.01
N VAL A 63 9.86 -8.44 -9.18
CA VAL A 63 8.74 -9.27 -9.65
C VAL A 63 7.55 -8.41 -10.08
N GLU A 64 7.23 -7.34 -9.35
CA GLU A 64 6.19 -6.38 -9.72
C GLU A 64 6.43 -5.79 -11.12
N GLU A 65 7.65 -5.31 -11.40
CA GLU A 65 8.00 -4.77 -12.73
C GLU A 65 7.98 -5.86 -13.83
N LEU A 66 8.43 -7.08 -13.53
CA LEU A 66 8.38 -8.18 -14.49
C LEU A 66 6.96 -8.63 -14.82
N THR A 67 6.01 -8.40 -13.91
CA THR A 67 4.59 -8.73 -14.06
C THR A 67 3.75 -7.55 -14.51
N ARG A 68 4.39 -6.42 -14.84
CA ARG A 68 3.74 -5.23 -15.35
C ARG A 68 3.07 -5.54 -16.69
N ASP A 69 1.86 -5.04 -16.88
CA ASP A 69 1.13 -5.19 -18.13
C ASP A 69 1.88 -4.41 -19.24
N PRO A 70 2.28 -5.07 -20.34
CA PRO A 70 3.04 -4.41 -21.41
C PRO A 70 2.18 -3.44 -22.25
N ALA A 71 0.86 -3.60 -22.27
CA ALA A 71 -0.05 -2.77 -23.05
C ALA A 71 -0.51 -1.53 -22.27
N THR A 72 -0.93 -1.71 -21.01
CA THR A 72 -1.40 -0.58 -20.17
C THR A 72 -0.27 0.08 -19.39
N GLY A 73 0.83 -0.64 -19.17
CA GLY A 73 1.91 -0.19 -18.32
C GLY A 73 1.55 -0.22 -16.83
N GLU A 74 0.43 -0.83 -16.43
CA GLU A 74 0.03 -0.91 -15.02
C GLU A 74 0.79 -2.01 -14.28
N LYS A 75 1.11 -1.74 -13.01
CA LYS A 75 1.77 -2.70 -12.14
C LYS A 75 0.77 -3.77 -11.70
N ALA A 76 1.25 -5.01 -11.59
CA ALA A 76 0.45 -6.08 -11.01
C ALA A 76 0.06 -5.74 -9.56
N THR A 77 -1.14 -6.17 -9.17
CA THR A 77 -1.66 -5.94 -7.83
C THR A 77 -0.81 -6.66 -6.78
N PRO A 78 -0.74 -6.15 -5.53
CA PRO A 78 0.07 -6.76 -4.49
C PRO A 78 -0.24 -8.22 -4.19
N ASP A 79 -1.51 -8.63 -4.29
CA ASP A 79 -1.94 -10.02 -4.09
C ASP A 79 -1.39 -10.94 -5.20
N ALA A 80 -1.44 -10.49 -6.46
CA ALA A 80 -0.89 -11.25 -7.60
C ALA A 80 0.63 -11.43 -7.48
N VAL A 81 1.37 -10.36 -7.17
CA VAL A 81 2.82 -10.44 -6.95
C VAL A 81 3.12 -11.37 -5.76
N TRP A 82 2.37 -11.24 -4.66
CA TRP A 82 2.53 -12.10 -3.49
C TRP A 82 2.30 -13.58 -3.81
N GLU A 83 1.23 -13.91 -4.54
CA GLU A 83 0.95 -15.28 -5.00
C GLU A 83 2.11 -15.83 -5.82
N ILE A 84 2.67 -15.05 -6.75
CA ILE A 84 3.80 -15.48 -7.59
C ILE A 84 5.00 -15.88 -6.73
N GLN A 85 5.30 -15.07 -5.72
CA GLN A 85 6.48 -15.19 -4.89
C GLN A 85 6.40 -16.26 -3.78
N HIS A 86 5.19 -16.62 -3.37
CA HIS A 86 4.94 -17.51 -2.22
C HIS A 86 4.22 -18.81 -2.58
N THR A 87 4.21 -19.15 -3.87
CA THR A 87 3.74 -20.43 -4.39
C THR A 87 4.82 -21.08 -5.27
N HIS A 88 4.67 -22.38 -5.50
CA HIS A 88 5.39 -23.08 -6.57
C HIS A 88 4.42 -23.49 -7.66
N LYS A 89 4.90 -23.49 -8.91
CA LYS A 89 4.14 -23.99 -10.06
C LYS A 89 4.22 -25.52 -10.08
N THR A 90 3.07 -26.16 -10.22
CA THR A 90 2.90 -27.60 -10.43
C THR A 90 2.04 -27.84 -11.66
N ASN A 91 1.98 -29.09 -12.14
CA ASN A 91 1.12 -29.46 -13.27
C ASN A 91 -0.37 -29.20 -12.98
N GLY A 92 -0.78 -29.19 -11.70
CA GLY A 92 -2.15 -28.89 -11.26
C GLY A 92 -2.38 -27.43 -10.88
N GLY A 93 -1.45 -26.51 -11.19
CA GLY A 93 -1.53 -25.09 -10.86
C GLY A 93 -0.56 -24.66 -9.76
N ARG A 94 -0.90 -23.58 -9.05
CA ARG A 94 -0.04 -23.01 -7.99
C ARG A 94 -0.36 -23.62 -6.62
N VAL A 95 0.68 -23.96 -5.88
CA VAL A 95 0.56 -24.49 -4.51
C VAL A 95 1.34 -23.60 -3.54
N TRP A 96 0.69 -23.22 -2.45
CA TRP A 96 1.26 -22.38 -1.39
C TRP A 96 2.42 -23.07 -0.68
N LEU A 97 3.49 -22.33 -0.41
CA LEU A 97 4.68 -22.87 0.27
C LEU A 97 4.48 -23.07 1.77
N ASP A 98 3.57 -22.30 2.35
CA ASP A 98 3.23 -22.35 3.76
C ASP A 98 1.80 -21.78 3.98
N PRO A 99 1.12 -22.19 5.07
CA PRO A 99 -0.22 -21.69 5.38
C PRO A 99 -0.28 -20.17 5.62
N LYS A 100 0.80 -19.57 6.13
CA LYS A 100 0.82 -18.15 6.49
C LYS A 100 0.79 -17.26 5.25
N SER A 101 1.52 -17.64 4.20
CA SER A 101 1.51 -17.02 2.89
C SER A 101 0.11 -17.02 2.27
N LYS A 102 -0.63 -18.13 2.41
CA LYS A 102 -2.02 -18.24 1.95
C LYS A 102 -2.96 -17.31 2.72
N GLU A 103 -2.81 -17.23 4.05
CA GLU A 103 -3.58 -16.31 4.90
C GLU A 103 -3.33 -14.84 4.51
N ILE A 104 -2.07 -14.45 4.35
CA ILE A 104 -1.67 -13.09 3.95
C ILE A 104 -2.23 -12.75 2.57
N HIS A 105 -2.14 -13.67 1.61
CA HIS A 105 -2.72 -13.49 0.29
C HIS A 105 -4.22 -13.23 0.35
N GLY A 106 -4.96 -13.98 1.18
CA GLY A 106 -6.39 -13.77 1.38
C GLY A 106 -6.71 -12.33 1.81
N ARG A 107 -5.95 -11.81 2.79
CA ARG A 107 -6.10 -10.41 3.25
C ARG A 107 -5.73 -9.39 2.18
N LEU A 108 -4.65 -9.62 1.43
CA LEU A 108 -4.26 -8.73 0.33
C LEU A 108 -5.37 -8.69 -0.74
N LYS A 109 -5.87 -9.85 -1.16
CA LYS A 109 -6.90 -9.96 -2.18
C LYS A 109 -8.21 -9.29 -1.76
N GLU A 110 -8.61 -9.48 -0.51
CA GLU A 110 -9.79 -8.82 0.07
C GLU A 110 -9.64 -7.29 0.05
N LEU A 111 -8.50 -6.77 0.54
CA LEU A 111 -8.27 -5.34 0.60
C LEU A 111 -8.16 -4.71 -0.79
N VAL A 112 -7.50 -5.38 -1.75
CA VAL A 112 -7.46 -4.98 -3.17
C VAL A 112 -8.87 -4.93 -3.76
N SER A 113 -9.73 -5.91 -3.44
CA SER A 113 -11.11 -5.91 -3.92
C SER A 113 -11.91 -4.73 -3.37
N GLN A 114 -11.71 -4.37 -2.10
CA GLN A 114 -12.37 -3.22 -1.47
C GLN A 114 -11.95 -1.88 -2.08
N GLN A 115 -10.75 -1.78 -2.66
CA GLN A 115 -10.27 -0.54 -3.27
C GLN A 115 -10.93 -0.21 -4.61
N LYS A 116 -11.56 -1.18 -5.28
CA LYS A 116 -12.16 -0.94 -6.62
C LYS A 116 -13.31 0.07 -6.58
N ASP A 117 -14.06 0.09 -5.49
CA ASP A 117 -15.24 0.95 -5.32
C ASP A 117 -14.93 2.16 -4.43
N ASN A 118 -13.67 2.34 -4.02
CA ASN A 118 -13.25 3.42 -3.14
C ASN A 118 -12.93 4.68 -3.95
N GLN A 119 -13.44 5.84 -3.53
CA GLN A 119 -13.13 7.12 -4.17
C GLN A 119 -11.64 7.48 -4.09
N HIS A 120 -10.96 7.03 -3.03
CA HIS A 120 -9.54 7.26 -2.80
C HIS A 120 -8.83 5.92 -2.55
N PRO A 121 -8.53 5.15 -3.62
CA PRO A 121 -7.97 3.82 -3.47
C PRO A 121 -6.55 3.88 -2.93
N LEU A 122 -6.24 2.98 -1.99
CA LEU A 122 -4.89 2.82 -1.47
C LEU A 122 -3.92 2.34 -2.56
N THR A 123 -2.70 2.85 -2.53
CA THR A 123 -1.61 2.38 -3.38
C THR A 123 -1.19 0.96 -3.00
N GLY A 124 -0.58 0.22 -3.93
CA GLY A 124 -0.15 -1.15 -3.66
C GLY A 124 0.84 -1.28 -2.49
N ASP A 125 1.66 -0.25 -2.24
CA ASP A 125 2.58 -0.22 -1.09
C ASP A 125 1.82 -0.03 0.23
N GLU A 126 0.78 0.82 0.27
CA GLU A 126 -0.07 1.03 1.46
C GLU A 126 -0.88 -0.22 1.80
N ILE A 127 -1.36 -0.93 0.77
CA ILE A 127 -2.02 -2.23 0.93
C ILE A 127 -1.06 -3.25 1.56
N LEU A 128 0.17 -3.34 1.03
CA LEU A 128 1.21 -4.23 1.58
C LEU A 128 1.56 -3.87 3.02
N GLU A 129 1.71 -2.59 3.32
CA GLU A 129 2.02 -2.10 4.65
C GLU A 129 0.90 -2.43 5.65
N SER A 130 -0.36 -2.21 5.26
CA SER A 130 -1.54 -2.54 6.07
C SER A 130 -1.60 -4.03 6.43
N VAL A 131 -1.35 -4.92 5.46
CA VAL A 131 -1.45 -6.38 5.69
C VAL A 131 -0.21 -6.98 6.37
N LEU A 132 0.99 -6.54 5.99
CA LEU A 132 2.26 -7.11 6.48
C LEU A 132 2.77 -6.46 7.77
N GLY A 133 2.18 -5.32 8.13
CA GLY A 133 2.51 -4.49 9.29
C GLY A 133 3.65 -3.52 9.03
N GLU A 134 3.69 -2.48 9.86
CA GLU A 134 4.74 -1.45 9.85
C GLU A 134 6.07 -2.01 10.37
N LYS A 135 7.17 -1.66 9.69
CA LYS A 135 8.52 -1.84 10.22
C LYS A 135 9.31 -0.56 10.03
N SER A 136 10.00 -0.12 11.09
CA SER A 136 10.79 1.10 11.04
C SER A 136 11.81 1.07 9.90
N GLY A 137 11.73 2.07 9.01
CA GLY A 137 12.72 2.35 7.98
C GLY A 137 12.52 1.67 6.62
N TYR A 138 11.60 0.72 6.44
CA TYR A 138 11.32 0.13 5.11
C TYR A 138 9.98 -0.61 5.02
N VAL A 139 9.39 -0.62 3.82
CA VAL A 139 8.20 -1.43 3.50
C VAL A 139 8.60 -2.89 3.34
N ARG A 140 7.91 -3.80 4.05
CA ARG A 140 8.25 -5.22 4.07
C ARG A 140 8.11 -5.83 2.67
N GLY A 141 9.18 -6.49 2.21
CA GLY A 141 9.23 -7.15 0.89
C GLY A 141 9.82 -6.29 -0.24
N LYS A 142 9.80 -4.96 -0.15
CA LYS A 142 10.26 -4.04 -1.22
C LYS A 142 11.74 -3.63 -1.14
N GLY A 143 12.49 -4.12 -0.16
CA GLY A 143 13.91 -3.78 0.04
C GLY A 143 14.13 -2.41 0.68
N TYR A 144 15.37 -1.91 0.62
CA TYR A 144 15.84 -0.75 1.40
C TYR A 144 15.51 0.65 0.82
N GLY A 145 14.76 0.74 -0.29
CA GLY A 145 14.48 2.02 -0.96
C GLY A 145 13.16 2.70 -0.56
N LYS A 146 12.10 1.91 -0.32
CA LYS A 146 10.77 2.43 0.00
C LYS A 146 10.56 2.53 1.50
N LYS A 147 10.29 3.73 1.99
CA LYS A 147 10.00 3.99 3.41
C LYS A 147 8.49 4.04 3.63
N PRO A 148 7.99 3.42 4.71
CA PRO A 148 6.59 3.58 5.11
C PRO A 148 6.31 5.04 5.45
N ILE A 149 5.08 5.49 5.21
CA ILE A 149 4.66 6.85 5.57
C ILE A 149 4.70 6.95 7.09
N THR A 150 5.47 7.92 7.59
CA THR A 150 5.61 8.13 9.04
C THR A 150 4.27 8.50 9.66
N LYS A 151 4.04 8.11 10.92
CA LYS A 151 2.81 8.45 11.66
C LYS A 151 2.49 9.96 11.64
N ARG A 152 3.53 10.80 11.72
CA ARG A 152 3.38 12.25 11.65
C ARG A 152 2.91 12.73 10.28
N ALA A 153 3.45 12.14 9.20
CA ALA A 153 3.01 12.45 7.85
C ALA A 153 1.57 11.97 7.60
N ARG A 154 1.17 10.79 8.10
CA ARG A 154 -0.23 10.32 8.04
C ARG A 154 -1.18 11.29 8.72
N GLN A 155 -0.86 11.70 9.96
CA GLN A 155 -1.66 12.67 10.70
C GLN A 155 -1.80 14.00 9.95
N GLN A 156 -0.74 14.46 9.29
CA GLN A 156 -0.81 15.68 8.49
C GLN A 156 -1.74 15.53 7.28
N ILE A 157 -1.65 14.40 6.57
CA ILE A 157 -2.55 14.07 5.44
C ILE A 157 -4.01 14.02 5.91
N ASP A 158 -4.28 13.37 7.05
CA ASP A 158 -5.63 13.27 7.60
C ASP A 158 -6.19 14.65 7.98
N VAL A 159 -5.36 15.52 8.57
CA VAL A 159 -5.73 16.91 8.89
C VAL A 159 -5.99 17.71 7.62
N GLU A 160 -5.14 17.59 6.60
CA GLU A 160 -5.30 18.28 5.32
C GLU A 160 -6.57 17.82 4.58
N ALA A 161 -6.87 16.52 4.60
CA ALA A 161 -8.11 15.97 4.04
C ALA A 161 -9.35 16.48 4.79
N SER A 162 -9.31 16.48 6.14
CA SER A 162 -10.40 17.00 6.95
C SER A 162 -10.63 18.50 6.74
N VAL A 163 -9.56 19.29 6.61
CA VAL A 163 -9.65 20.73 6.29
C VAL A 163 -10.21 20.94 4.90
N SER A 164 -9.77 20.16 3.90
CA SER A 164 -10.27 20.26 2.53
C SER A 164 -11.77 19.97 2.45
N SER A 165 -12.23 18.90 3.12
CA SER A 165 -13.66 18.59 3.22
C SER A 165 -14.45 19.69 3.93
N ALA A 166 -13.93 20.27 5.01
CA ALA A 166 -14.58 21.39 5.70
C ALA A 166 -14.66 22.64 4.80
N ILE A 167 -13.64 22.90 3.99
CA ILE A 167 -13.62 24.01 3.03
C ILE A 167 -14.68 23.80 1.93
N GLU A 168 -14.84 22.57 1.42
CA GLU A 168 -15.91 22.26 0.45
C GLU A 168 -17.30 22.51 1.05
N VAL A 169 -17.56 22.05 2.28
CA VAL A 169 -18.83 22.30 2.96
C VAL A 169 -19.10 23.80 3.14
N ILE A 170 -18.09 24.59 3.49
CA ILE A 170 -18.23 26.05 3.61
C ILE A 170 -18.51 26.67 2.23
N ARG A 171 -17.82 26.23 1.18
CA ARG A 171 -18.04 26.70 -0.19
C ARG A 171 -19.46 26.43 -0.65
N ASP A 172 -19.98 25.23 -0.44
CA ASP A 172 -21.34 24.84 -0.82
C ASP A 172 -22.39 25.66 -0.07
N ARG A 173 -22.17 25.93 1.23
CA ARG A 173 -23.04 26.80 2.02
C ARG A 173 -23.06 28.24 1.50
N MET A 174 -21.89 28.80 1.18
CA MET A 174 -21.80 30.16 0.63
C MET A 174 -22.48 30.23 -0.74
N GLN A 175 -22.30 29.22 -1.58
CA GLN A 175 -22.95 29.15 -2.89
C GLN A 175 -24.48 29.09 -2.75
N ALA A 176 -24.99 28.23 -1.86
CA ALA A 176 -26.41 28.12 -1.60
C ALA A 176 -27.01 29.41 -1.01
N GLU A 177 -26.28 30.11 -0.14
CA GLU A 177 -26.73 31.39 0.41
C GLU A 177 -26.79 32.48 -0.67
N PHE A 178 -25.79 32.54 -1.55
CA PHE A 178 -25.77 33.44 -2.68
C PHE A 178 -26.95 33.16 -3.62
N ASP A 179 -27.16 31.90 -3.98
CA ASP A 179 -28.27 31.49 -4.85
C ASP A 179 -29.63 31.82 -4.22
N ARG A 180 -29.79 31.61 -2.91
CA ARG A 180 -31.01 32.00 -2.18
C ARG A 180 -31.25 33.51 -2.28
N LYS A 181 -30.22 34.33 -2.06
CA LYS A 181 -30.34 35.79 -2.10
C LYS A 181 -30.71 36.28 -3.51
N VAL A 182 -30.11 35.69 -4.54
CA VAL A 182 -30.46 36.00 -5.94
C VAL A 182 -31.93 35.65 -6.24
N GLN A 183 -32.44 34.54 -5.70
CA GLN A 183 -33.85 34.15 -5.86
C GLN A 183 -34.81 35.08 -5.09
N GLU A 184 -34.45 35.48 -3.87
CA GLU A 184 -35.21 36.44 -3.07
C GLU A 184 -35.31 37.79 -3.78
N ASP A 185 -34.20 38.32 -4.27
CA ASP A 185 -34.17 39.58 -5.03
C ASP A 185 -35.05 39.47 -6.29
N ARG A 186 -34.92 38.36 -7.05
CA ARG A 186 -35.76 38.10 -8.22
C ARG A 186 -37.25 38.08 -7.88
N ALA A 187 -37.64 37.39 -6.82
CA ALA A 187 -39.04 37.29 -6.39
C ALA A 187 -39.59 38.66 -5.93
N ASP A 188 -38.79 39.48 -5.25
CA ASP A 188 -39.16 40.85 -4.87
C ASP A 188 -39.40 41.73 -6.11
N TYR A 189 -38.53 41.65 -7.11
CA TYR A 189 -38.74 42.35 -8.39
C TYR A 189 -39.99 41.87 -9.11
N GLU A 190 -40.24 40.56 -9.17
CA GLU A 190 -41.44 40.00 -9.80
C GLU A 190 -42.72 40.44 -9.05
N GLY A 191 -42.70 40.48 -7.71
CA GLY A 191 -43.80 40.98 -6.89
C GLY A 191 -44.13 42.44 -7.18
N LYS A 192 -43.11 43.31 -7.28
CA LYS A 192 -43.30 44.73 -7.64
C LYS A 192 -43.94 44.90 -9.01
N ILE A 193 -43.52 44.10 -10.00
CA ILE A 193 -44.10 44.13 -11.35
C ILE A 193 -45.58 43.69 -11.32
N GLN A 194 -45.89 42.68 -10.50
CA GLN A 194 -47.26 42.18 -10.36
C GLN A 194 -48.16 43.22 -9.66
N ASP A 195 -47.70 43.82 -8.57
CA ASP A 195 -48.44 44.88 -7.86
C ASP A 195 -48.70 46.08 -8.78
N GLU A 196 -47.72 46.48 -9.61
CA GLU A 196 -47.92 47.52 -10.61
C GLU A 196 -49.00 47.12 -11.63
N ARG A 197 -48.96 45.90 -12.16
CA ARG A 197 -49.97 45.38 -13.09
C ARG A 197 -51.37 45.41 -12.49
N ASP A 198 -51.53 44.89 -11.28
CA ASP A 198 -52.83 44.81 -10.61
C ASP A 198 -53.40 46.23 -10.35
N ASN A 199 -52.52 47.19 -10.00
CA ASN A 199 -52.91 48.59 -9.84
C ASN A 199 -53.34 49.25 -11.17
N TYR A 200 -52.68 48.92 -12.29
CA TYR A 200 -53.12 49.37 -13.62
C TYR A 200 -54.47 48.76 -14.01
N GLU A 201 -54.70 47.47 -13.75
CA GLU A 201 -55.98 46.81 -14.02
C GLU A 201 -57.12 47.41 -13.20
N HIS A 202 -56.89 47.69 -11.90
CA HIS A 202 -57.88 48.34 -11.04
C HIS A 202 -58.28 49.71 -11.57
N LYS A 203 -57.31 50.54 -12.00
CA LYS A 203 -57.61 51.86 -12.60
C LYS A 203 -58.43 51.75 -13.88
N LEU A 204 -58.13 50.78 -14.73
CA LEU A 204 -58.90 50.54 -15.96
C LEU A 204 -60.34 50.10 -15.66
N GLN A 205 -60.56 49.34 -14.59
CA GLN A 205 -61.91 48.94 -14.15
C GLN A 205 -62.71 50.11 -13.54
N GLU A 206 -62.05 51.01 -12.81
CA GLU A 206 -62.70 52.24 -12.31
C GLU A 206 -63.12 53.16 -13.46
N GLU A 207 -62.23 53.41 -14.43
CA GLU A 207 -62.55 54.24 -15.62
C GLU A 207 -63.68 53.62 -16.47
N HIS A 208 -63.79 52.30 -16.52
CA HIS A 208 -64.86 51.60 -17.26
C HIS A 208 -66.21 51.57 -16.51
N ASN A 209 -66.22 51.80 -15.19
CA ASN A 209 -67.44 51.86 -14.38
C ASN A 209 -68.01 53.29 -14.22
N GLU A 210 -67.24 54.32 -14.60
CA GLU A 210 -67.66 55.73 -14.58
C GLU A 210 -68.30 56.22 -15.91
N LEU A 211 -68.47 55.33 -16.89
CA LEU A 211 -69.17 55.55 -18.18
C LEU A 211 -70.52 54.82 -18.23
#